data_AF-A0A2E5BLW7-F1
#
_entry.id   AF-A0A2E5BLW7-F1
#
_cell.length_a   1.000
_cell.length_b   1.000
_cell.length_c   1.000
_cell.angle_alpha   90.00
_cell.angle_beta   90.00
_cell.angle_gamma   90.00
#
_symmetry.space_group_name_H-M   'P 1'
#
loop_
_entity.id
_entity.type
_entity.pdbx_description
1 polymer ?
#
loop_
_entity_poly.entity_id
_entity_poly.type
_entity_poly.pdbx_seq_one_letter_code
_entity_poly.pdbx_strand_id
1 'polypeptide(L)'
;MRKWIFGVLGVILIVALGALTLYLNPKLSQRIFLKPSSSFDVAAAPAAPDYTDSASWVALPDREDQADNLPPESDLKDRQSDAEVDVFFVHPTTYYSKDGWNAAFDEDGETRELLEEGVMRFQASVFNGAARVYAPRYRQATLYSFMGEEPDAYAALTFAYSDVERAFTHFISTMNKGRPFILASHSQGSLHAMKLLQEKIAGTNVANRLVAAYIVGFSIPEELGADGIAACRTEHQTGCYLNWNSVAADAETTGWKQTTKIWIDGQLQHIAGRPIACVNPLTGTLGGAADAKANLGGQPFSEAGERSRALIPELTGAACEDGMLIVSPPTDDEGLTFGVFGGDYHIYDYNLFHMNIRQDITRRISAFWKR
;
A
#
# COMPACT_ATOMS: atom_id res chain seq x y z
N MET A 1 -33.63 0.78 -46.90
CA MET A 1 -32.62 1.77 -46.42
C MET A 1 -33.11 2.60 -45.22
N ARG A 2 -34.19 3.39 -45.28
CA ARG A 2 -34.63 4.25 -44.15
C ARG A 2 -34.85 3.52 -42.80
N LYS A 3 -35.53 2.36 -42.79
CA LYS A 3 -35.77 1.58 -41.55
C LYS A 3 -34.48 1.04 -40.90
N TRP A 4 -33.48 0.68 -41.71
CA TRP A 4 -32.17 0.24 -41.24
C TRP A 4 -31.39 1.38 -40.60
N ILE A 5 -31.44 2.57 -41.19
CA ILE A 5 -30.80 3.78 -40.63
C ILE A 5 -31.42 4.15 -39.27
N PHE A 6 -32.75 4.12 -39.13
CA PHE A 6 -33.40 4.35 -37.84
C PHE A 6 -33.07 3.28 -36.79
N GLY A 7 -32.91 2.02 -37.21
CA GLY A 7 -32.46 0.94 -36.32
C GLY A 7 -31.03 1.17 -35.82
N VAL A 8 -30.10 1.51 -36.72
CA VAL A 8 -28.71 1.82 -36.37
C VAL A 8 -28.60 3.06 -35.47
N LEU A 9 -29.34 4.13 -35.79
CA LEU A 9 -29.38 5.34 -34.96
C LEU A 9 -29.97 5.07 -33.57
N GLY A 10 -30.98 4.20 -33.47
CA GLY A 10 -31.55 3.78 -32.19
C GLY A 10 -30.55 3.00 -31.33
N VAL A 11 -29.78 2.09 -31.93
CA VAL A 11 -28.71 1.35 -31.22
C VAL A 11 -27.60 2.29 -30.76
N ILE A 12 -27.15 3.22 -31.61
CA ILE A 12 -26.13 4.22 -31.25
C ILE A 12 -26.62 5.07 -30.07
N LEU A 13 -27.87 5.52 -30.10
CA LEU A 13 -28.44 6.30 -29.01
C LEU A 13 -28.48 5.51 -27.69
N ILE A 14 -28.87 4.23 -27.74
CA ILE A 14 -28.89 3.36 -26.55
C ILE A 14 -27.48 3.16 -25.99
N VAL A 15 -26.50 2.90 -26.84
CA VAL A 15 -25.09 2.74 -26.42
C VAL A 15 -24.55 4.04 -25.82
N ALA A 16 -24.81 5.19 -26.46
CA ALA A 16 -24.40 6.49 -25.95
C ALA A 16 -25.06 6.82 -24.61
N LEU A 17 -26.36 6.51 -24.45
CA LEU A 17 -27.08 6.70 -23.20
C LEU A 17 -26.56 5.77 -22.11
N GLY A 18 -26.21 4.52 -22.46
CA GLY A 18 -25.59 3.56 -21.55
C GLY A 18 -24.22 4.03 -21.08
N ALA A 19 -23.34 4.46 -21.99
CA ALA A 19 -22.03 5.00 -21.66
C ALA A 19 -22.13 6.27 -20.79
N LEU A 20 -23.04 7.20 -21.13
CA LEU A 20 -23.31 8.38 -20.32
C LEU A 20 -23.83 8.01 -18.93
N THR A 21 -24.72 7.02 -18.83
CA THR A 21 -25.23 6.54 -17.54
C THR A 21 -24.11 5.95 -16.68
N LEU A 22 -23.22 5.14 -17.25
CA LEU A 22 -22.08 4.56 -16.53
C LEU A 22 -21.06 5.64 -16.10
N TYR A 23 -20.81 6.63 -16.95
CA TYR A 23 -19.95 7.78 -16.64
C TYR A 23 -20.52 8.62 -15.49
N LEU A 24 -21.82 8.91 -15.51
CA LEU A 24 -22.49 9.67 -14.45
C LEU A 24 -22.74 8.86 -13.17
N ASN A 25 -22.65 7.53 -13.22
CA ASN A 25 -22.89 6.64 -12.08
C ASN A 25 -21.68 5.73 -11.82
N PRO A 26 -20.58 6.26 -11.24
CA PRO A 26 -19.36 5.50 -11.01
C PRO A 26 -19.58 4.25 -10.16
N LYS A 27 -20.48 4.28 -9.17
CA LYS A 27 -20.85 3.08 -8.38
C LYS A 27 -21.49 1.97 -9.22
N LEU A 28 -22.29 2.34 -10.23
CA LEU A 28 -22.88 1.37 -11.15
C LEU A 28 -21.82 0.80 -12.10
N SER A 29 -20.91 1.65 -12.59
CA SER A 29 -19.76 1.23 -13.42
C SER A 29 -18.88 0.23 -12.67
N GLN A 30 -18.44 0.57 -11.45
CA GLN A 30 -17.64 -0.29 -10.58
C GLN A 30 -18.33 -1.65 -10.36
N ARG A 31 -19.64 -1.66 -10.08
CA ARG A 31 -20.41 -2.90 -9.91
C ARG A 31 -20.50 -3.75 -11.17
N ILE A 32 -20.51 -3.17 -12.36
CA ILE A 32 -20.65 -3.94 -13.61
C ILE A 32 -19.29 -4.50 -14.06
N PHE A 33 -18.22 -3.73 -13.87
CA PHE A 33 -16.91 -4.08 -14.41
C PHE A 33 -15.97 -4.77 -13.41
N LEU A 34 -16.10 -4.51 -12.10
CA LEU A 34 -15.15 -4.99 -11.10
C LEU A 34 -15.75 -5.98 -10.09
N LYS A 35 -17.08 -6.00 -9.92
CA LYS A 35 -17.72 -6.90 -8.94
C LYS A 35 -17.69 -8.36 -9.41
N PRO A 36 -17.23 -9.30 -8.57
CA PRO A 36 -17.39 -10.72 -8.84
C PRO A 36 -18.86 -11.16 -8.91
N SER A 37 -19.17 -12.05 -9.85
CA SER A 37 -20.54 -12.46 -10.11
C SER A 37 -21.12 -13.43 -9.08
N SER A 38 -20.26 -14.24 -8.44
CA SER A 38 -20.62 -15.18 -7.38
C SER A 38 -20.54 -14.54 -6.01
N SER A 39 -21.25 -15.10 -5.03
CA SER A 39 -21.01 -14.78 -3.61
C SER A 39 -19.63 -15.25 -3.16
N PHE A 40 -19.13 -14.66 -2.07
CA PHE A 40 -17.88 -15.12 -1.46
C PHE A 40 -18.10 -16.50 -0.83
N ASP A 41 -17.22 -17.44 -1.13
CA ASP A 41 -17.22 -18.79 -0.56
C ASP A 41 -15.77 -19.22 -0.29
N VAL A 42 -15.45 -19.46 0.99
CA VAL A 42 -14.13 -19.93 1.43
C VAL A 42 -13.80 -21.28 0.80
N ALA A 43 -14.79 -22.15 0.58
CA ALA A 43 -14.57 -23.47 -0.01
C ALA A 43 -14.20 -23.41 -1.51
N ALA A 44 -14.56 -22.32 -2.19
CA ALA A 44 -14.23 -22.05 -3.58
C ALA A 44 -13.00 -21.15 -3.74
N ALA A 45 -12.39 -20.68 -2.64
CA ALA A 45 -11.22 -19.83 -2.69
C ALA A 45 -10.00 -20.58 -3.29
N PRO A 46 -9.08 -19.88 -3.97
CA PRO A 46 -7.83 -20.46 -4.44
C PRO A 46 -7.03 -21.14 -3.32
N ALA A 47 -6.15 -22.07 -3.69
CA ALA A 47 -5.31 -22.81 -2.74
C ALA A 47 -4.53 -21.86 -1.82
N ALA A 48 -4.42 -22.24 -0.54
CA ALA A 48 -3.70 -21.43 0.44
C ALA A 48 -2.18 -21.49 0.18
N PRO A 49 -1.46 -20.35 0.26
CA PRO A 49 -0.01 -20.36 0.16
C PRO A 49 0.65 -21.15 1.30
N ASP A 50 1.68 -21.94 0.98
CA ASP A 50 2.55 -22.57 1.97
C ASP A 50 3.76 -21.67 2.24
N TYR A 51 3.77 -20.98 3.38
CA TYR A 51 4.84 -20.03 3.69
C TYR A 51 6.19 -20.67 4.03
N THR A 52 6.27 -22.00 4.13
CA THR A 52 7.54 -22.72 4.15
C THR A 52 8.18 -22.82 2.76
N ASP A 53 7.39 -22.61 1.70
CA ASP A 53 7.86 -22.56 0.32
C ASP A 53 8.23 -21.11 -0.06
N SER A 54 9.43 -20.94 -0.63
CA SER A 54 9.91 -19.70 -1.21
C SER A 54 8.99 -19.12 -2.31
N ALA A 55 8.21 -19.96 -3.00
CA ALA A 55 7.25 -19.53 -4.02
C ALA A 55 6.10 -18.70 -3.43
N SER A 56 5.78 -18.86 -2.14
CA SER A 56 4.77 -18.08 -1.43
C SER A 56 5.25 -16.69 -1.01
N TRP A 57 6.45 -16.28 -1.44
CA TRP A 57 7.04 -14.98 -1.17
C TRP A 57 7.31 -14.27 -2.50
N VAL A 58 6.90 -13.01 -2.61
CA VAL A 58 7.22 -12.17 -3.77
C VAL A 58 8.58 -11.50 -3.62
N ALA A 59 9.04 -11.27 -2.39
CA ALA A 59 10.43 -10.88 -2.12
C ALA A 59 11.07 -11.68 -0.98
N LEU A 60 12.33 -12.08 -1.18
CA LEU A 60 13.18 -12.71 -0.17
C LEU A 60 14.61 -12.15 -0.28
N PRO A 61 15.33 -11.93 0.83
CA PRO A 61 16.63 -11.24 0.79
C PRO A 61 17.77 -12.08 0.18
N ASP A 62 17.54 -13.36 -0.08
CA ASP A 62 18.46 -14.29 -0.73
C ASP A 62 18.06 -14.63 -2.17
N ARG A 63 17.06 -13.93 -2.73
CA ARG A 63 16.60 -14.05 -4.10
C ARG A 63 16.73 -12.72 -4.83
N GLU A 64 17.19 -12.76 -6.08
CA GLU A 64 17.13 -11.59 -6.96
C GLU A 64 15.66 -11.33 -7.35
N ASP A 65 15.13 -10.18 -6.95
CA ASP A 65 13.78 -9.74 -7.28
C ASP A 65 13.64 -8.21 -7.34
N GLN A 66 12.43 -7.72 -7.64
CA GLN A 66 12.22 -6.29 -7.87
C GLN A 66 12.32 -5.44 -6.60
N ALA A 67 12.31 -6.02 -5.40
CA ALA A 67 12.64 -5.27 -4.19
C ALA A 67 14.13 -4.88 -4.13
N ASP A 68 14.98 -5.45 -4.98
CA ASP A 68 16.41 -5.15 -5.06
C ASP A 68 16.69 -3.94 -5.97
N ASN A 69 15.65 -3.37 -6.58
CA ASN A 69 15.81 -2.27 -7.53
C ASN A 69 16.50 -1.06 -6.88
N LEU A 70 17.41 -0.45 -7.63
CA LEU A 70 18.12 0.76 -7.24
C LEU A 70 17.85 1.86 -8.27
N PRO A 71 17.59 3.10 -7.81
CA PRO A 71 17.52 4.24 -8.71
C PRO A 71 18.80 4.34 -9.57
N PRO A 72 18.68 4.59 -10.88
CA PRO A 72 19.83 4.79 -11.74
C PRO A 72 20.61 6.03 -11.30
N GLU A 73 21.88 6.11 -11.69
CA GLU A 73 22.71 7.31 -11.48
C GLU A 73 22.83 7.71 -9.99
N SER A 74 22.56 6.77 -9.09
CA SER A 74 22.72 6.91 -7.65
C SER A 74 23.91 6.08 -7.15
N ASP A 75 24.52 6.52 -6.06
CA ASP A 75 25.55 5.75 -5.34
C ASP A 75 24.95 4.71 -4.38
N LEU A 76 23.64 4.46 -4.49
CA LEU A 76 22.96 3.47 -3.67
C LEU A 76 23.44 2.07 -4.00
N LYS A 77 23.43 1.23 -2.97
CA LYS A 77 23.73 -0.19 -3.09
C LYS A 77 22.60 -0.96 -2.42
N ASP A 78 22.31 -2.13 -2.95
CA ASP A 78 21.62 -3.14 -2.19
C ASP A 78 22.55 -3.58 -1.05
N ARG A 79 22.02 -3.53 0.17
CA ARG A 79 22.72 -3.83 1.42
C ARG A 79 22.00 -4.91 2.23
N GLN A 80 21.06 -5.64 1.63
CA GLN A 80 20.29 -6.66 2.35
C GLN A 80 21.17 -7.72 2.99
N SER A 81 22.21 -8.18 2.30
CA SER A 81 23.16 -9.18 2.82
C SER A 81 23.93 -8.71 4.06
N ASP A 82 24.13 -7.40 4.21
CA ASP A 82 24.82 -6.77 5.34
C ASP A 82 23.85 -6.25 6.41
N ALA A 83 22.55 -6.23 6.15
CA ALA A 83 21.57 -5.59 7.01
C ALA A 83 21.42 -6.36 8.34
N GLU A 84 21.15 -5.64 9.43
CA GLU A 84 20.91 -6.20 10.78
C GLU A 84 19.42 -6.19 11.19
N VAL A 85 18.58 -5.57 10.36
CA VAL A 85 17.13 -5.44 10.55
C VAL A 85 16.43 -6.13 9.38
N ASP A 86 15.23 -6.65 9.64
CA ASP A 86 14.37 -7.23 8.61
C ASP A 86 13.15 -6.34 8.38
N VAL A 87 12.61 -6.30 7.17
CA VAL A 87 11.30 -5.71 6.89
C VAL A 87 10.33 -6.79 6.46
N PHE A 88 9.16 -6.81 7.08
CA PHE A 88 8.01 -7.57 6.62
C PHE A 88 7.08 -6.61 5.87
N PHE A 89 7.10 -6.67 4.54
CA PHE A 89 6.36 -5.77 3.66
C PHE A 89 5.07 -6.42 3.17
N VAL A 90 3.92 -5.86 3.54
CA VAL A 90 2.60 -6.32 3.08
C VAL A 90 2.15 -5.48 1.89
N HIS A 91 2.17 -6.07 0.70
CA HIS A 91 1.86 -5.40 -0.55
C HIS A 91 0.37 -4.99 -0.67
N PRO A 92 0.02 -4.00 -1.52
CA PRO A 92 -1.35 -3.59 -1.77
C PRO A 92 -2.09 -4.64 -2.64
N THR A 93 -3.35 -4.34 -2.99
CA THR A 93 -4.04 -5.11 -4.04
C THR A 93 -3.51 -4.70 -5.41
N THR A 94 -3.15 -5.68 -6.23
CA THR A 94 -2.87 -5.59 -7.66
C THR A 94 -3.86 -6.42 -8.48
N TYR A 95 -4.87 -6.99 -7.83
CA TYR A 95 -5.90 -7.81 -8.44
C TYR A 95 -7.15 -6.97 -8.75
N TYR A 96 -7.34 -6.66 -10.02
CA TYR A 96 -8.46 -5.86 -10.54
C TYR A 96 -9.53 -6.70 -11.25
N SER A 97 -9.33 -8.02 -11.36
CA SER A 97 -10.31 -8.89 -11.99
C SER A 97 -11.56 -9.07 -11.12
N LYS A 98 -12.65 -9.41 -11.81
CA LYS A 98 -13.94 -9.82 -11.25
C LYS A 98 -14.16 -11.33 -11.28
N ASP A 99 -13.14 -12.11 -11.65
CA ASP A 99 -13.27 -13.57 -11.76
C ASP A 99 -13.45 -14.25 -10.40
N GLY A 100 -12.90 -13.64 -9.34
CA GLY A 100 -13.08 -14.08 -7.96
C GLY A 100 -13.00 -12.93 -6.97
N TRP A 101 -13.38 -13.20 -5.72
CA TRP A 101 -13.26 -12.23 -4.63
C TRP A 101 -11.81 -12.10 -4.12
N ASN A 102 -11.02 -13.16 -4.24
CA ASN A 102 -9.62 -13.19 -3.88
C ASN A 102 -8.82 -13.87 -5.00
N ALA A 103 -7.69 -13.29 -5.37
CA ALA A 103 -6.78 -13.86 -6.36
C ALA A 103 -6.11 -15.14 -5.83
N ALA A 104 -5.62 -15.99 -6.73
CA ALA A 104 -4.61 -16.97 -6.35
C ALA A 104 -3.37 -16.23 -5.79
N PHE A 105 -2.65 -16.83 -4.84
CA PHE A 105 -1.47 -16.14 -4.29
C PHE A 105 -0.36 -15.97 -5.36
N ASP A 106 -0.35 -16.86 -6.35
CA ASP A 106 0.52 -16.92 -7.52
C ASP A 106 -0.20 -16.50 -8.81
N GLU A 107 -1.27 -15.71 -8.70
CA GLU A 107 -2.00 -15.15 -9.85
C GLU A 107 -1.02 -14.56 -10.89
N ASP A 108 -1.20 -14.91 -12.15
CA ASP A 108 -0.29 -14.54 -13.23
C ASP A 108 -0.73 -13.25 -13.95
N GLY A 109 -0.15 -13.00 -15.13
CA GLY A 109 -0.49 -11.86 -15.97
C GLY A 109 -0.29 -10.50 -15.30
N GLU A 110 -1.24 -9.60 -15.54
CA GLU A 110 -1.20 -8.21 -15.08
C GLU A 110 -1.11 -8.10 -13.55
N THR A 111 -1.75 -9.01 -12.80
CA THR A 111 -1.70 -9.01 -11.32
C THR A 111 -0.28 -9.20 -10.82
N ARG A 112 0.48 -10.12 -11.44
CA ARG A 112 1.89 -10.39 -11.13
C ARG A 112 2.79 -9.26 -11.59
N GLU A 113 2.58 -8.77 -12.81
CA GLU A 113 3.38 -7.69 -13.39
C GLU A 113 3.28 -6.41 -12.56
N LEU A 114 2.07 -5.99 -12.18
CA LEU A 114 1.86 -4.83 -11.31
C LEU A 114 2.48 -5.02 -9.91
N LEU A 115 2.45 -6.25 -9.38
CA LEU A 115 3.04 -6.55 -8.08
C LEU A 115 4.58 -6.48 -8.13
N GLU A 116 5.19 -7.08 -9.14
CA GLU A 116 6.65 -7.18 -9.27
C GLU A 116 7.22 -5.85 -9.82
N GLU A 117 6.81 -5.42 -11.01
CA GLU A 117 7.34 -4.23 -11.70
C GLU A 117 6.78 -2.92 -11.16
N GLY A 118 5.64 -2.94 -10.47
CA GLY A 118 5.06 -1.75 -9.82
C GLY A 118 5.42 -1.68 -8.34
N VAL A 119 4.81 -2.55 -7.54
CA VAL A 119 4.86 -2.45 -6.07
C VAL A 119 6.25 -2.76 -5.53
N MET A 120 6.82 -3.93 -5.83
CA MET A 120 8.11 -4.31 -5.25
C MET A 120 9.20 -3.33 -5.68
N ARG A 121 9.19 -2.99 -6.97
CA ARG A 121 10.14 -2.09 -7.59
C ARG A 121 10.13 -0.67 -7.05
N PHE A 122 8.97 -0.07 -6.80
CA PHE A 122 8.87 1.35 -6.45
C PHE A 122 8.47 1.63 -5.00
N GLN A 123 7.90 0.65 -4.30
CA GLN A 123 7.50 0.78 -2.90
C GLN A 123 8.41 -0.04 -1.97
N ALA A 124 8.56 -1.35 -2.19
CA ALA A 124 9.35 -2.20 -1.29
C ALA A 124 10.86 -1.94 -1.39
N SER A 125 11.34 -1.51 -2.56
CA SER A 125 12.76 -1.25 -2.80
C SER A 125 13.36 -0.15 -1.92
N VAL A 126 12.56 0.75 -1.32
CA VAL A 126 13.07 1.76 -0.36
C VAL A 126 13.75 1.12 0.86
N PHE A 127 13.49 -0.15 1.17
CA PHE A 127 14.03 -0.81 2.36
C PHE A 127 15.37 -1.52 2.11
N ASN A 128 15.73 -1.83 0.86
CA ASN A 128 16.87 -2.68 0.50
C ASN A 128 18.26 -2.11 0.88
N GLY A 129 18.34 -0.81 1.19
CA GLY A 129 19.57 -0.17 1.64
C GLY A 129 19.90 -0.36 3.12
N ALA A 130 18.95 -0.83 3.93
CA ALA A 130 19.09 -0.88 5.38
C ALA A 130 18.42 -2.08 6.07
N ALA A 131 17.55 -2.82 5.37
CA ALA A 131 16.83 -3.98 5.90
C ALA A 131 16.69 -5.09 4.86
N ARG A 132 16.64 -6.34 5.33
CA ARG A 132 16.33 -7.52 4.52
C ARG A 132 14.85 -7.56 4.17
N VAL A 133 14.49 -7.61 2.89
CA VAL A 133 13.10 -7.51 2.45
C VAL A 133 12.44 -8.88 2.40
N TYR A 134 11.39 -9.06 3.18
CA TYR A 134 10.49 -10.21 3.14
C TYR A 134 9.08 -9.72 2.78
N ALA A 135 8.56 -10.14 1.63
CA ALA A 135 7.21 -9.79 1.20
C ALA A 135 6.43 -11.07 0.84
N PRO A 136 5.39 -11.44 1.60
CA PRO A 136 4.62 -12.63 1.29
C PRO A 136 3.68 -12.38 0.13
N ARG A 137 3.45 -13.42 -0.69
CA ARG A 137 2.25 -13.52 -1.51
C ARG A 137 1.08 -13.92 -0.62
N TYR A 138 -0.09 -13.34 -0.84
CA TYR A 138 -1.31 -13.73 -0.16
C TYR A 138 -2.48 -13.67 -1.12
N ARG A 139 -3.60 -14.34 -0.80
CA ARG A 139 -4.82 -14.29 -1.62
C ARG A 139 -5.51 -12.95 -1.41
N GLN A 140 -4.90 -11.91 -1.96
CA GLN A 140 -5.35 -10.53 -1.93
C GLN A 140 -6.79 -10.42 -2.43
N ALA A 141 -7.60 -9.61 -1.75
CA ALA A 141 -8.97 -9.37 -2.17
C ALA A 141 -8.98 -8.45 -3.39
N THR A 142 -9.92 -8.67 -4.31
CA THR A 142 -10.13 -7.80 -5.48
C THR A 142 -10.36 -6.35 -5.05
N LEU A 143 -9.91 -5.40 -5.87
CA LEU A 143 -10.12 -3.96 -5.66
C LEU A 143 -11.58 -3.61 -5.34
N TYR A 144 -12.54 -4.31 -5.96
CA TYR A 144 -13.97 -4.07 -5.71
C TYR A 144 -14.36 -4.27 -4.23
N SER A 145 -13.60 -5.06 -3.46
CA SER A 145 -13.85 -5.27 -2.03
C SER A 145 -13.76 -3.99 -1.20
N PHE A 146 -13.08 -2.95 -1.69
CA PHE A 146 -13.06 -1.62 -1.07
C PHE A 146 -14.28 -0.76 -1.44
N MET A 147 -14.95 -1.06 -2.56
CA MET A 147 -16.06 -0.28 -3.11
C MET A 147 -17.43 -0.85 -2.74
N GLY A 148 -17.55 -2.18 -2.67
CA GLY A 148 -18.80 -2.87 -2.34
C GLY A 148 -19.13 -2.80 -0.85
N GLU A 149 -20.40 -2.66 -0.48
CA GLU A 149 -20.85 -2.63 0.94
C GLU A 149 -21.50 -3.95 1.38
N GLU A 150 -21.56 -4.92 0.48
CA GLU A 150 -22.10 -6.26 0.74
C GLU A 150 -21.20 -7.10 1.65
N PRO A 151 -21.77 -8.07 2.40
CA PRO A 151 -20.99 -8.96 3.28
C PRO A 151 -19.81 -9.65 2.60
N ASP A 152 -19.95 -10.02 1.32
CA ASP A 152 -18.91 -10.68 0.53
C ASP A 152 -17.62 -9.83 0.44
N ALA A 153 -17.75 -8.51 0.30
CA ALA A 153 -16.60 -7.60 0.24
C ALA A 153 -15.82 -7.57 1.56
N TYR A 154 -16.52 -7.61 2.70
CA TYR A 154 -15.90 -7.67 4.02
C TYR A 154 -15.28 -9.05 4.29
N ALA A 155 -15.96 -10.12 3.86
CA ALA A 155 -15.48 -11.48 4.00
C ALA A 155 -14.19 -11.71 3.20
N ALA A 156 -14.11 -11.20 1.97
CA ALA A 156 -12.91 -11.28 1.12
C ALA A 156 -11.70 -10.59 1.75
N LEU A 157 -11.86 -9.38 2.31
CA LEU A 157 -10.80 -8.66 3.02
C LEU A 157 -10.39 -9.39 4.31
N THR A 158 -11.35 -9.92 5.06
CA THR A 158 -11.08 -10.71 6.27
C THR A 158 -10.31 -12.00 5.95
N PHE A 159 -10.66 -12.64 4.84
CA PHE A 159 -9.99 -13.85 4.38
C PHE A 159 -8.54 -13.57 3.94
N ALA A 160 -8.32 -12.49 3.17
CA ALA A 160 -6.98 -12.06 2.78
C ALA A 160 -6.07 -11.80 4.01
N TYR A 161 -6.61 -11.19 5.06
CA TYR A 161 -5.87 -10.98 6.31
C TYR A 161 -5.34 -12.30 6.93
N SER A 162 -6.11 -13.39 6.85
CA SER A 162 -5.71 -14.68 7.44
C SER A 162 -4.43 -15.25 6.83
N ASP A 163 -4.17 -14.96 5.55
CA ASP A 163 -2.91 -15.32 4.87
C ASP A 163 -1.76 -14.42 5.36
N VAL A 164 -1.97 -13.10 5.47
CA VAL A 164 -0.97 -12.16 6.01
C VAL A 164 -0.58 -12.51 7.44
N GLU A 165 -1.55 -12.88 8.29
CA GLU A 165 -1.30 -13.34 9.66
C GLU A 165 -0.43 -14.60 9.69
N ARG A 166 -0.73 -15.59 8.83
CA ARG A 166 0.05 -16.82 8.69
C ARG A 166 1.47 -16.54 8.19
N ALA A 167 1.62 -15.66 7.20
CA ALA A 167 2.92 -15.24 6.69
C ALA A 167 3.76 -14.59 7.78
N PHE A 168 3.18 -13.63 8.51
CA PHE A 168 3.89 -12.94 9.59
C PHE A 168 4.29 -13.91 10.70
N THR A 169 3.39 -14.82 11.07
CA THR A 169 3.66 -15.85 12.08
C THR A 169 4.84 -16.74 11.66
N HIS A 170 4.89 -17.16 10.39
CA HIS A 170 6.02 -17.92 9.86
C HIS A 170 7.31 -17.09 9.85
N PHE A 171 7.25 -15.86 9.34
CA PHE A 171 8.38 -14.93 9.31
C PHE A 171 8.98 -14.73 10.70
N ILE A 172 8.17 -14.33 11.68
CA ILE A 172 8.63 -13.92 13.00
C ILE A 172 9.17 -15.10 13.82
N SER A 173 8.61 -16.30 13.63
CA SER A 173 9.01 -17.50 14.37
C SER A 173 10.17 -18.25 13.71
N THR A 174 10.29 -18.19 12.38
CA THR A 174 11.18 -19.09 11.62
C THR A 174 12.26 -18.33 10.86
N MET A 175 11.93 -17.26 10.13
CA MET A 175 12.86 -16.61 9.19
C MET A 175 13.65 -15.47 9.83
N ASN A 176 13.00 -14.67 10.68
CA ASN A 176 13.55 -13.46 11.27
C ASN A 176 14.59 -13.73 12.39
N LYS A 177 14.58 -14.93 12.99
CA LYS A 177 15.57 -15.39 14.00
C LYS A 177 15.80 -14.41 15.17
N GLY A 178 14.76 -13.69 15.58
CA GLY A 178 14.85 -12.78 16.74
C GLY A 178 15.47 -11.41 16.44
N ARG A 179 15.72 -11.07 15.17
CA ARG A 179 16.27 -9.76 14.78
C ARG A 179 15.25 -8.63 14.97
N PRO A 180 15.68 -7.37 15.14
CA PRO A 180 14.78 -6.23 15.04
C PRO A 180 14.11 -6.22 13.67
N PHE A 181 12.90 -5.68 13.61
CA PHE A 181 12.14 -5.66 12.37
C PHE A 181 11.36 -4.37 12.17
N ILE A 182 11.03 -4.12 10.90
CA ILE A 182 10.12 -3.09 10.43
C ILE A 182 8.88 -3.81 9.90
N LEU A 183 7.69 -3.32 10.27
CA LEU A 183 6.46 -3.67 9.58
C LEU A 183 6.22 -2.60 8.52
N ALA A 184 6.07 -2.96 7.25
CA ALA A 184 5.81 -1.99 6.19
C ALA A 184 4.65 -2.45 5.31
N SER A 185 3.90 -1.52 4.73
CA SER A 185 2.75 -1.86 3.91
C SER A 185 2.22 -0.70 3.09
N HIS A 186 1.38 -1.03 2.09
CA HIS A 186 0.61 -0.04 1.33
C HIS A 186 -0.84 -0.49 1.13
N SER A 187 -1.81 0.45 1.10
CA SER A 187 -3.21 0.21 0.70
C SER A 187 -3.87 -0.99 1.42
N GLN A 188 -4.31 -2.03 0.71
CA GLN A 188 -4.82 -3.27 1.30
C GLN A 188 -3.86 -3.90 2.31
N GLY A 189 -2.56 -3.88 2.01
CA GLY A 189 -1.54 -4.33 2.94
C GLY A 189 -1.54 -3.53 4.23
N SER A 190 -1.84 -2.22 4.17
CA SER A 190 -1.94 -1.34 5.34
C SER A 190 -3.20 -1.59 6.16
N LEU A 191 -4.32 -1.92 5.53
CA LEU A 191 -5.49 -2.48 6.22
C LEU A 191 -5.12 -3.76 6.99
N HIS A 192 -4.30 -4.63 6.41
CA HIS A 192 -3.88 -5.87 7.10
C HIS A 192 -2.81 -5.61 8.17
N ALA A 193 -1.85 -4.73 7.90
CA ALA A 193 -0.78 -4.38 8.82
C ALA A 193 -1.30 -3.68 10.08
N MET A 194 -2.34 -2.85 9.98
CA MET A 194 -2.96 -2.26 11.18
C MET A 194 -3.54 -3.32 12.12
N LYS A 195 -4.23 -4.33 11.57
CA LYS A 195 -4.78 -5.44 12.36
C LYS A 195 -3.67 -6.33 12.92
N LEU A 196 -2.63 -6.59 12.12
CA LEU A 196 -1.45 -7.32 12.55
C LEU A 196 -0.74 -6.62 13.73
N LEU A 197 -0.61 -5.28 13.66
CA LEU A 197 -0.03 -4.47 14.71
C LEU A 197 -0.87 -4.56 16.00
N GLN A 198 -2.19 -4.45 15.89
CA GLN A 198 -3.14 -4.59 17.01
C GLN A 198 -3.07 -5.98 17.66
N GLU A 199 -3.11 -7.06 16.87
CA GLU A 199 -3.39 -8.41 17.40
C GLU A 199 -2.13 -9.25 17.67
N LYS A 200 -1.04 -9.02 16.92
CA LYS A 200 0.14 -9.90 16.95
C LYS A 200 1.41 -9.23 17.46
N ILE A 201 1.43 -7.90 17.55
CA ILE A 201 2.63 -7.16 17.92
C ILE A 201 2.41 -6.40 19.22
N ALA A 202 1.44 -5.48 19.26
CA ALA A 202 1.13 -4.65 20.42
C ALA A 202 0.85 -5.47 21.67
N GLY A 203 1.32 -4.99 22.84
CA GLY A 203 1.19 -5.71 24.12
C GLY A 203 1.96 -7.03 24.24
N THR A 204 2.74 -7.44 23.22
CA THR A 204 3.54 -8.68 23.24
C THR A 204 5.04 -8.41 23.29
N ASN A 205 5.83 -9.46 23.57
CA ASN A 205 7.30 -9.37 23.49
C ASN A 205 7.82 -9.10 22.08
N VAL A 206 7.00 -9.30 21.03
CA VAL A 206 7.38 -8.99 19.65
C VAL A 206 7.55 -7.47 19.48
N ALA A 207 6.74 -6.64 20.16
CA ALA A 207 6.83 -5.19 20.09
C ALA A 207 8.20 -4.64 20.52
N ASN A 208 8.93 -5.33 21.41
CA ASN A 208 10.27 -4.93 21.84
C ASN A 208 11.31 -4.93 20.71
N ARG A 209 11.01 -5.62 19.60
CA ARG A 209 11.87 -5.73 18.42
C ARG A 209 11.38 -4.87 17.25
N LEU A 210 10.26 -4.16 17.41
CA LEU A 210 9.74 -3.27 16.37
C LEU A 210 10.56 -1.98 16.33
N VAL A 211 11.27 -1.77 15.23
CA VAL A 211 11.97 -0.50 14.94
C VAL A 211 10.95 0.59 14.67
N ALA A 212 10.09 0.39 13.67
CA ALA A 212 8.96 1.23 13.32
C ALA A 212 7.98 0.45 12.44
N ALA A 213 6.74 0.91 12.36
CA ALA A 213 5.75 0.41 11.41
C ALA A 213 5.39 1.48 10.36
N TYR A 214 5.74 1.28 9.10
CA TYR A 214 5.34 2.15 7.98
C TYR A 214 4.04 1.63 7.38
N ILE A 215 2.91 2.07 7.93
CA ILE A 215 1.58 1.65 7.51
C ILE A 215 1.02 2.73 6.58
N VAL A 216 1.45 2.72 5.32
CA VAL A 216 1.31 3.83 4.37
C VAL A 216 0.08 3.65 3.47
N GLY A 217 -0.52 4.75 2.99
CA GLY A 217 -1.60 4.68 2.01
C GLY A 217 -2.87 4.03 2.55
N PHE A 218 -3.23 4.30 3.81
CA PHE A 218 -4.54 3.91 4.31
C PHE A 218 -5.07 4.89 5.36
N SER A 219 -6.38 4.84 5.62
CA SER A 219 -7.00 5.63 6.69
C SER A 219 -6.69 5.03 8.06
N ILE A 220 -5.48 5.23 8.57
CA ILE A 220 -5.04 4.71 9.87
C ILE A 220 -5.41 5.69 11.00
N PRO A 221 -6.29 5.33 11.94
CA PRO A 221 -6.65 6.21 13.04
C PRO A 221 -5.46 6.51 13.96
N GLU A 222 -5.40 7.72 14.53
CA GLU A 222 -4.43 8.02 15.61
C GLU A 222 -4.61 7.08 16.81
N GLU A 223 -5.87 6.88 17.21
CA GLU A 223 -6.26 5.92 18.24
C GLU A 223 -6.48 4.54 17.62
N LEU A 224 -5.37 3.88 17.32
CA LEU A 224 -5.37 2.60 16.61
C LEU A 224 -5.81 1.41 17.48
N GLY A 225 -5.78 1.52 18.80
CA GLY A 225 -5.99 0.36 19.69
C GLY A 225 -4.83 -0.64 19.67
N ALA A 226 -3.63 -0.20 19.27
CA ALA A 226 -2.39 -0.97 19.38
C ALA A 226 -1.69 -0.62 20.70
N ASP A 227 -1.95 -1.40 21.75
CA ASP A 227 -1.40 -1.15 23.10
C ASP A 227 0.13 -0.95 23.11
N GLY A 228 0.57 0.18 23.65
CA GLY A 228 1.97 0.60 23.70
C GLY A 228 2.58 1.09 22.38
N ILE A 229 1.83 1.14 21.27
CA ILE A 229 2.33 1.57 19.95
C ILE A 229 1.44 2.70 19.41
N ALA A 230 1.96 3.93 19.46
CA ALA A 230 1.29 5.12 18.94
C ALA A 230 1.93 5.62 17.65
N ALA A 231 1.31 6.62 17.01
CA ALA A 231 1.92 7.31 15.87
C ALA A 231 3.26 7.95 16.26
N CYS A 232 4.23 7.95 15.33
CA CYS A 232 5.55 8.53 15.54
C CYS A 232 5.45 10.06 15.63
N ARG A 233 5.70 10.61 16.83
CA ARG A 233 5.66 12.05 17.11
C ARG A 233 6.98 12.74 16.77
N THR A 234 8.09 12.01 16.82
CA THR A 234 9.41 12.53 16.48
C THR A 234 10.12 11.61 15.49
N GLU A 235 11.07 12.20 14.77
CA GLU A 235 11.86 11.49 13.77
C GLU A 235 12.71 10.36 14.39
N HIS A 236 13.20 10.53 15.62
CA HIS A 236 14.01 9.51 16.31
C HIS A 236 13.19 8.49 17.11
N GLN A 237 11.85 8.60 17.14
CA GLN A 237 11.01 7.67 17.89
C GLN A 237 11.04 6.27 17.25
N THR A 238 11.07 5.23 18.08
CA THR A 238 11.02 3.82 17.66
C THR A 238 9.90 3.10 18.40
N GLY A 239 9.49 1.92 17.90
CA GLY A 239 8.31 1.22 18.41
C GLY A 239 7.02 2.03 18.23
N CYS A 240 6.94 2.80 17.14
CA CYS A 240 5.81 3.64 16.76
C CYS A 240 5.42 3.36 15.30
N TYR A 241 4.26 3.85 14.86
CA TYR A 241 3.84 3.74 13.46
C TYR A 241 3.83 5.08 12.72
N LEU A 242 4.09 5.04 11.42
CA LEU A 242 3.97 6.13 10.48
C LEU A 242 2.85 5.81 9.49
N ASN A 243 2.07 6.82 9.13
CA ASN A 243 1.06 6.75 8.07
C ASN A 243 1.02 8.10 7.35
N TRP A 244 0.78 8.06 6.04
CA TRP A 244 0.43 9.22 5.23
C TRP A 244 -0.37 8.77 4.01
N ASN A 245 -1.17 9.69 3.47
CA ASN A 245 -1.96 9.51 2.25
C ASN A 245 -1.80 10.78 1.40
N SER A 246 -1.10 10.67 0.28
CA SER A 246 -0.69 11.82 -0.52
C SER A 246 -1.83 12.31 -1.41
N VAL A 247 -2.21 13.58 -1.25
CA VAL A 247 -3.29 14.21 -2.04
C VAL A 247 -2.94 15.65 -2.42
N ALA A 248 -3.48 16.14 -3.54
CA ALA A 248 -3.48 17.55 -3.87
C ALA A 248 -4.35 18.35 -2.90
N ALA A 249 -4.08 19.65 -2.76
CA ALA A 249 -4.81 20.53 -1.83
C ALA A 249 -6.33 20.62 -2.11
N ASP A 250 -6.75 20.40 -3.35
CA ASP A 250 -8.14 20.45 -3.81
C ASP A 250 -8.79 19.06 -3.97
N ALA A 251 -8.09 17.98 -3.60
CA ALA A 251 -8.59 16.62 -3.72
C ALA A 251 -9.79 16.36 -2.80
N GLU A 252 -10.70 15.49 -3.25
CA GLU A 252 -11.81 15.04 -2.41
C GLU A 252 -11.32 13.97 -1.42
N THR A 253 -11.54 14.20 -0.13
CA THR A 253 -11.04 13.38 0.98
C THR A 253 -12.14 12.79 1.85
N THR A 254 -13.43 12.97 1.53
CA THR A 254 -14.54 12.40 2.30
C THR A 254 -14.48 10.87 2.33
N GLY A 255 -14.09 10.24 1.22
CA GLY A 255 -13.91 8.78 1.15
C GLY A 255 -12.94 8.29 2.23
N TRP A 256 -11.74 8.89 2.26
CA TRP A 256 -10.69 8.63 3.25
C TRP A 256 -11.15 8.84 4.68
N LYS A 257 -11.92 9.90 4.95
CA LYS A 257 -12.28 10.34 6.30
C LYS A 257 -13.58 9.76 6.84
N GLN A 258 -14.46 9.26 5.97
CA GLN A 258 -15.80 8.81 6.37
C GLN A 258 -16.07 7.34 6.04
N THR A 259 -15.76 6.89 4.82
CA THR A 259 -16.28 5.61 4.30
C THR A 259 -15.23 4.52 4.13
N THR A 260 -13.93 4.81 4.21
CA THR A 260 -12.88 3.78 4.18
C THR A 260 -13.10 2.76 5.30
N LYS A 261 -13.06 1.47 4.96
CA LYS A 261 -13.18 0.37 5.93
C LYS A 261 -11.85 0.15 6.63
N ILE A 262 -11.86 0.09 7.96
CA ILE A 262 -10.70 -0.06 8.82
C ILE A 262 -10.96 -1.12 9.88
N TRP A 263 -9.89 -1.69 10.45
CA TRP A 263 -10.00 -2.56 11.62
C TRP A 263 -9.96 -1.75 12.90
N ILE A 264 -11.03 -1.83 13.69
CA ILE A 264 -11.07 -1.24 15.04
C ILE A 264 -11.94 -2.12 15.93
N ASP A 265 -11.49 -2.38 17.15
CA ASP A 265 -12.16 -3.26 18.12
C ASP A 265 -12.47 -4.66 17.57
N GLY A 266 -11.55 -5.20 16.76
CA GLY A 266 -11.69 -6.51 16.13
C GLY A 266 -12.72 -6.59 15.00
N GLN A 267 -13.33 -5.46 14.61
CA GLN A 267 -14.34 -5.39 13.56
C GLN A 267 -13.84 -4.59 12.36
N LEU A 268 -14.18 -5.04 11.15
CA LEU A 268 -13.96 -4.30 9.92
C LEU A 268 -15.17 -3.38 9.68
N GLN A 269 -14.99 -2.07 9.80
CA GLN A 269 -16.06 -1.09 9.74
C GLN A 269 -15.56 0.25 9.18
N HIS A 270 -16.46 1.16 8.80
CA HIS A 270 -16.05 2.47 8.29
C HIS A 270 -15.30 3.29 9.35
N ILE A 271 -14.33 4.09 8.90
CA ILE A 271 -13.56 5.00 9.76
C ILE A 271 -14.45 6.05 10.45
N ALA A 272 -15.54 6.47 9.79
CA ALA A 272 -16.61 7.29 10.37
C ALA A 272 -16.11 8.56 11.11
N GLY A 273 -15.19 9.30 10.49
CA GLY A 273 -14.69 10.58 11.00
C GLY A 273 -13.62 10.48 12.09
N ARG A 274 -13.11 9.28 12.40
CA ARG A 274 -11.96 9.17 13.32
C ARG A 274 -10.73 9.91 12.74
N PRO A 275 -9.98 10.67 13.56
CA PRO A 275 -8.77 11.35 13.11
C PRO A 275 -7.75 10.37 12.54
N ILE A 276 -7.28 10.64 11.32
CA ILE A 276 -6.25 9.84 10.64
C ILE A 276 -4.87 10.36 11.05
N ALA A 277 -3.97 9.46 11.43
CA ALA A 277 -2.59 9.80 11.72
C ALA A 277 -1.86 10.22 10.43
N CYS A 278 -1.22 11.39 10.44
CA CYS A 278 -0.35 11.84 9.35
C CYS A 278 1.05 12.14 9.88
N VAL A 279 2.01 11.28 9.56
CA VAL A 279 3.44 11.48 9.82
C VAL A 279 4.09 11.92 8.52
N ASN A 280 4.60 13.14 8.49
CA ASN A 280 5.15 13.70 7.27
C ASN A 280 6.47 13.00 6.90
N PRO A 281 6.60 12.39 5.72
CA PRO A 281 7.80 11.63 5.34
C PRO A 281 9.04 12.52 5.16
N LEU A 282 8.88 13.83 4.96
CA LEU A 282 10.00 14.78 4.87
C LEU A 282 10.60 15.09 6.25
N THR A 283 9.80 15.08 7.31
CA THR A 283 10.25 15.44 8.68
C THR A 283 10.33 14.25 9.62
N GLY A 284 9.64 13.14 9.31
CA GLY A 284 9.48 11.99 10.21
C GLY A 284 8.63 12.29 11.45
N THR A 285 7.81 13.35 11.43
CA THR A 285 7.02 13.80 12.60
C THR A 285 5.52 13.86 12.30
N LEU A 286 4.70 13.49 13.31
CA LEU A 286 3.25 13.64 13.30
C LEU A 286 2.85 15.12 13.09
N GLY A 287 1.96 15.38 12.13
CA GLY A 287 1.49 16.74 11.82
C GLY A 287 2.56 17.65 11.21
N GLY A 288 3.68 17.09 10.72
CA GLY A 288 4.78 17.87 10.17
C GLY A 288 4.47 18.56 8.85
N ALA A 289 5.23 19.61 8.54
CA ALA A 289 5.23 20.29 7.25
C ALA A 289 6.67 20.65 6.85
N ALA A 290 6.99 20.51 5.57
CA ALA A 290 8.27 20.91 5.00
C ALA A 290 8.10 21.33 3.53
N ASP A 291 8.94 22.27 3.09
CA ASP A 291 8.97 22.67 1.68
C ASP A 291 9.68 21.64 0.81
N ALA A 292 9.64 21.86 -0.50
CA ALA A 292 10.25 20.95 -1.47
C ALA A 292 11.76 20.77 -1.26
N LYS A 293 12.48 21.74 -0.67
CA LYS A 293 13.94 21.62 -0.44
C LYS A 293 14.29 20.51 0.55
N ALA A 294 13.34 20.11 1.39
CA ALA A 294 13.52 18.96 2.28
C ALA A 294 13.38 17.61 1.55
N ASN A 295 12.87 17.58 0.32
CA ASN A 295 12.73 16.36 -0.47
C ASN A 295 14.06 15.96 -1.11
N LEU A 296 14.63 14.87 -0.62
CA LEU A 296 15.95 14.36 -1.00
C LEU A 296 15.95 13.63 -2.34
N GLY A 297 14.78 13.37 -2.93
CA GLY A 297 14.65 12.64 -4.18
C GLY A 297 13.38 11.79 -4.21
N GLY A 298 12.48 12.14 -5.13
CA GLY A 298 11.38 11.25 -5.52
C GLY A 298 11.77 10.36 -6.70
N GLN A 299 11.14 9.19 -6.80
CA GLN A 299 11.38 8.18 -7.83
C GLN A 299 10.14 8.08 -8.74
N PRO A 300 10.13 8.71 -9.93
CA PRO A 300 9.04 8.54 -10.90
C PRO A 300 8.90 7.08 -11.34
N PHE A 301 7.68 6.70 -11.71
CA PHE A 301 7.42 5.41 -12.35
C PHE A 301 8.09 5.33 -13.72
N SER A 302 8.36 4.10 -14.15
CA SER A 302 8.71 3.72 -15.51
C SER A 302 7.88 2.51 -15.91
N GLU A 303 7.71 2.28 -17.21
CA GLU A 303 7.00 1.12 -17.72
C GLU A 303 7.68 -0.20 -17.32
N ALA A 304 6.89 -1.27 -17.31
CA ALA A 304 7.38 -2.61 -17.03
C ALA A 304 8.49 -3.02 -18.01
N GLY A 305 9.59 -3.58 -17.49
CA GLY A 305 10.76 -3.96 -18.28
C GLY A 305 11.66 -2.79 -18.72
N GLU A 306 11.25 -1.54 -18.55
CA GLU A 306 12.14 -0.38 -18.73
C GLU A 306 13.01 -0.16 -17.49
N ARG A 307 14.13 0.55 -17.63
CA ARG A 307 14.97 0.95 -16.49
C ARG A 307 14.28 2.04 -15.68
N SER A 308 14.45 2.02 -14.35
CA SER A 308 13.90 3.05 -13.46
C SER A 308 14.45 4.41 -13.88
N ARG A 309 13.65 5.46 -13.74
CA ARG A 309 14.06 6.83 -14.06
C ARG A 309 14.97 7.40 -12.98
N ALA A 310 15.75 8.44 -13.29
CA ALA A 310 16.57 9.11 -12.28
C ALA A 310 15.72 9.73 -11.17
N LEU A 311 16.31 9.85 -9.97
CA LEU A 311 15.69 10.54 -8.86
C LEU A 311 15.52 12.03 -9.18
N ILE A 312 14.38 12.60 -8.78
CA ILE A 312 14.09 14.03 -8.91
C ILE A 312 14.25 14.67 -7.52
N PRO A 313 15.32 15.42 -7.25
CA PRO A 313 15.46 16.17 -6.00
C PRO A 313 14.45 17.30 -5.95
N GLU A 314 14.09 17.73 -4.74
CA GLU A 314 13.13 18.81 -4.51
C GLU A 314 11.78 18.61 -5.22
N LEU A 315 11.37 17.35 -5.41
CA LEU A 315 10.21 17.00 -6.24
C LEU A 315 8.92 17.66 -5.77
N THR A 316 8.66 17.61 -4.46
CA THR A 316 7.48 18.21 -3.86
C THR A 316 7.69 18.48 -2.38
N GLY A 317 7.07 19.54 -1.87
CA GLY A 317 6.89 19.75 -0.44
C GLY A 317 5.76 18.86 0.09
N ALA A 318 5.61 18.82 1.41
CA ALA A 318 4.53 18.06 2.02
C ALA A 318 4.07 18.71 3.32
N ALA A 319 2.76 18.75 3.56
CA ALA A 319 2.17 19.24 4.80
C ALA A 319 1.05 18.32 5.26
N CYS A 320 1.06 17.91 6.52
CA CYS A 320 -0.05 17.17 7.10
C CYS A 320 -1.21 18.12 7.43
N GLU A 321 -2.36 17.93 6.80
CA GLU A 321 -3.57 18.72 7.01
C GLU A 321 -4.79 17.79 7.12
N ASP A 322 -5.53 17.87 8.22
CA ASP A 322 -6.74 17.06 8.47
C ASP A 322 -6.55 15.55 8.23
N GLY A 323 -5.41 15.01 8.64
CA GLY A 323 -5.06 13.59 8.49
C GLY A 323 -4.60 13.16 7.10
N MET A 324 -4.50 14.10 6.15
CA MET A 324 -4.01 13.88 4.79
C MET A 324 -2.64 14.54 4.58
N LEU A 325 -1.83 14.00 3.67
CA LEU A 325 -0.55 14.58 3.30
C LEU A 325 -0.71 15.40 2.02
N ILE A 326 -0.76 16.72 2.17
CA ILE A 326 -0.92 17.64 1.05
C ILE A 326 0.40 17.75 0.29
N VAL A 327 0.36 17.43 -1.01
CA VAL A 327 1.50 17.44 -1.93
C VAL A 327 1.17 18.24 -3.19
N SER A 328 2.20 18.68 -3.89
CA SER A 328 2.07 19.41 -5.17
C SER A 328 3.21 19.05 -6.13
N PRO A 329 3.33 17.79 -6.58
CA PRO A 329 4.35 17.42 -7.57
C PRO A 329 4.00 18.01 -8.96
N PRO A 330 4.95 18.00 -9.91
CA PRO A 330 4.68 18.33 -11.31
C PRO A 330 3.53 17.49 -11.90
N THR A 331 2.70 18.12 -12.71
CA THR A 331 1.50 17.51 -13.33
C THR A 331 1.64 17.30 -14.84
N ASP A 332 2.82 17.57 -15.38
CA ASP A 332 3.20 17.44 -16.79
C ASP A 332 4.18 16.28 -17.04
N ASP A 333 4.48 15.48 -16.01
CA ASP A 333 5.33 14.28 -16.10
C ASP A 333 4.49 13.00 -16.01
N GLU A 334 4.51 12.17 -17.05
CA GLU A 334 3.75 10.91 -17.13
C GLU A 334 4.13 9.92 -16.01
N GLY A 335 5.39 9.91 -15.59
CA GLY A 335 5.86 9.07 -14.48
C GLY A 335 5.43 9.55 -13.09
N LEU A 336 4.73 10.69 -13.01
CA LEU A 336 4.18 11.27 -11.78
C LEU A 336 2.67 11.48 -11.84
N THR A 337 2.03 11.17 -12.97
CA THR A 337 0.60 11.41 -13.21
C THR A 337 -0.18 10.16 -13.59
N PHE A 338 0.48 9.06 -13.91
CA PHE A 338 -0.17 7.75 -14.09
C PHE A 338 -1.05 7.38 -12.89
N GLY A 339 -2.31 7.02 -13.15
CA GLY A 339 -3.23 6.60 -12.08
C GLY A 339 -3.62 7.68 -11.06
N VAL A 340 -3.24 8.95 -11.27
CA VAL A 340 -3.70 10.07 -10.43
C VAL A 340 -5.11 10.47 -10.87
N PHE A 341 -6.07 10.35 -9.95
CA PHE A 341 -7.46 10.70 -10.21
C PHE A 341 -7.96 11.71 -9.18
N GLY A 342 -8.43 12.88 -9.65
CA GLY A 342 -9.01 13.90 -8.76
C GLY A 342 -8.05 14.43 -7.69
N GLY A 343 -6.74 14.43 -7.97
CA GLY A 343 -5.70 14.86 -7.04
C GLY A 343 -5.27 13.80 -6.02
N ASP A 344 -5.74 12.56 -6.15
CA ASP A 344 -5.30 11.45 -5.31
C ASP A 344 -3.98 10.85 -5.84
N TYR A 345 -2.91 10.94 -5.05
CA TYR A 345 -1.57 10.44 -5.36
C TYR A 345 -1.25 9.12 -4.63
N HIS A 346 -2.26 8.37 -4.20
CA HIS A 346 -2.12 7.14 -3.39
C HIS A 346 -1.06 6.14 -3.91
N ILE A 347 -0.98 5.90 -5.22
CA ILE A 347 0.01 4.95 -5.76
C ILE A 347 1.46 5.45 -5.64
N TYR A 348 1.64 6.75 -5.38
CA TYR A 348 2.93 7.44 -5.29
C TYR A 348 3.40 7.71 -3.86
N ASP A 349 2.69 7.22 -2.84
CA ASP A 349 3.02 7.51 -1.43
C ASP A 349 4.47 7.18 -1.07
N TYR A 350 5.06 6.15 -1.68
CA TYR A 350 6.49 5.84 -1.54
C TYR A 350 7.35 6.64 -2.55
N ASN A 351 6.91 6.70 -3.80
CA ASN A 351 7.62 7.33 -4.91
C ASN A 351 7.97 8.79 -4.63
N LEU A 352 7.04 9.61 -4.13
CA LEU A 352 7.27 11.05 -3.92
C LEU A 352 8.37 11.34 -2.90
N PHE A 353 8.67 10.39 -2.02
CA PHE A 353 9.55 10.56 -0.87
C PHE A 353 10.63 9.47 -0.79
N HIS A 354 10.94 8.81 -1.91
CA HIS A 354 11.77 7.61 -1.97
C HIS A 354 13.07 7.75 -1.15
N MET A 355 13.81 8.84 -1.32
CA MET A 355 15.06 9.08 -0.58
C MET A 355 14.85 9.49 0.88
N ASN A 356 13.80 10.25 1.17
CA ASN A 356 13.46 10.63 2.55
C ASN A 356 13.09 9.40 3.39
N ILE A 357 12.35 8.44 2.80
CA ILE A 357 12.00 7.17 3.46
C ILE A 357 13.27 6.36 3.75
N ARG A 358 14.19 6.22 2.78
CA ARG A 358 15.49 5.55 2.98
C ARG A 358 16.29 6.18 4.13
N GLN A 359 16.28 7.52 4.22
CA GLN A 359 16.94 8.25 5.30
C GLN A 359 16.25 8.01 6.66
N ASP A 360 14.92 8.09 6.72
CA ASP A 360 14.14 7.88 7.95
C ASP A 360 14.33 6.45 8.49
N ILE A 361 14.33 5.43 7.62
CA ILE A 361 14.61 4.03 7.97
C ILE A 361 15.97 3.92 8.66
N THR A 362 17.03 4.45 8.03
CA THR A 362 18.40 4.42 8.59
C THR A 362 18.46 5.14 9.94
N ARG A 363 17.80 6.29 10.06
CA ARG A 363 17.73 7.08 11.29
C ARG A 363 17.02 6.32 12.42
N ARG A 364 15.89 5.67 12.14
CA ARG A 364 15.13 4.91 13.16
C ARG A 364 15.81 3.62 13.57
N ILE A 365 16.45 2.91 12.64
CA ILE A 365 17.32 1.76 12.97
C ILE A 365 18.44 2.21 13.91
N SER A 366 19.11 3.31 13.59
CA SER A 366 20.18 3.86 14.44
C SER A 366 19.66 4.30 15.82
N ALA A 367 18.46 4.86 15.90
CA ALA A 367 17.83 5.23 17.17
C ALA A 367 17.43 3.99 17.99
N PHE A 368 16.99 2.92 17.34
CA PHE A 368 16.61 1.66 17.98
C PHE A 368 17.80 1.04 18.72
N TRP A 369 18.97 1.01 18.09
CA TRP A 369 20.20 0.47 18.69
C TRP A 369 20.78 1.29 19.84
N LYS A 370 20.28 2.53 20.04
CA LYS A 370 20.71 3.41 21.14
C LYS A 370 19.80 3.33 22.37
N ARG A 371 18.68 2.60 22.29
CA ARG A 371 17.81 2.32 23.44
C ARG A 371 18.49 1.34 24.39
#